data_AF-A0AAV8SII8-F1
#
_entry.id   AF-A0AAV8SII8-F1
#
_cell.length_a   1.000
_cell.length_b   1.000
_cell.length_c   1.000
_cell.angle_alpha   90.00
_cell.angle_beta   90.00
_cell.angle_gamma   90.00
#
_symmetry.space_group_name_H-M   'P 1'
#
loop_
_entity.id
_entity.type
_entity.pdbx_description
1 polymer ?
#
loop_
_entity_poly.entity_id
_entity_poly.type
_entity_poly.pdbx_seq_one_letter_code
_entity_poly.pdbx_strand_id
1 'polypeptide(L)'
;MESCTKLEEVESDDTSPMVLSLRDSLCSCSNSIESGNESKASELVSFIDSISDAALLDPENEEAEDDAFRVVSEIHRFLFSPSLDQTVRDVFSLELPKAVSCFAGLSDRCLEIADNIIDVLITTSNPRDMLPILCEALDSSSKTINASRCVAPLLNGLSKVFVSIKRRQFEQVKEAIPVILNVLKVISLELNDQDMKCINLFDKALCIADSIRSVCEKLEGRTNEKLRMLVGLYVLQIMALLSLSVGHNISSCLPSVCRMAGFLTYSGFSYHGLITGSEVDAMTRIVFEDCNDEEGTYTNCFCYIKHGASLSVVWGHISDEVAQAARENISSVKYELQTNQTARWGAVRMLNHIISSYKLPWELMTHTIDFLLSIADKNATKTCNDENTDCSIYMPSLCDALQAISKVMIYSPNATLKKNAFEALKRVHADIPTSQKFDIILALMTNSCYPSMNAILMDLVRMELHGCRMTSDNQTHTSLWNADVLNLVKLVLRPPNGGPPPLPEHSDPVLAALNLYRYILMTESSGNTNLSGVLSKENLEEAYNEWLLPLRTLVSGIMAENRNDYDQQGTDIVCALNPVELVLYLCIELVENKIKSCNNSIV
;
A
#
# COMPACT_ATOMS: atom_id res chain seq x y z
N MET A 1 -7.01 18.28 -57.12
CA MET A 1 -6.96 19.76 -57.18
C MET A 1 -8.35 20.42 -57.15
N GLU A 2 -9.44 19.68 -56.87
CA GLU A 2 -10.81 20.24 -56.86
C GLU A 2 -11.63 19.80 -55.61
N SER A 3 -10.97 19.36 -54.53
CA SER A 3 -11.65 18.85 -53.32
C SER A 3 -11.74 19.87 -52.16
N CYS A 4 -10.96 20.96 -52.19
CA CYS A 4 -10.82 21.86 -51.02
C CYS A 4 -11.60 23.18 -51.09
N THR A 5 -12.54 23.34 -52.02
CA THR A 5 -13.30 24.59 -52.20
C THR A 5 -14.79 24.35 -52.08
N LYS A 6 -15.24 24.09 -50.86
CA LYS A 6 -16.60 24.39 -50.37
C LYS A 6 -16.67 24.13 -48.86
N LEU A 7 -15.99 24.99 -48.10
CA LEU A 7 -16.41 25.28 -46.74
C LEU A 7 -17.35 26.48 -46.86
N GLU A 8 -18.62 26.27 -46.55
CA GLU A 8 -19.63 27.33 -46.53
C GLU A 8 -19.17 28.48 -45.64
N GLU A 9 -19.19 29.68 -46.22
CA GLU A 9 -19.01 30.95 -45.53
C GLU A 9 -20.10 31.09 -44.46
N VAL A 10 -19.69 30.99 -43.20
CA VAL A 10 -20.36 31.68 -42.11
C VAL A 10 -19.41 32.80 -41.67
N GLU A 11 -19.81 34.02 -41.98
CA GLU A 11 -19.15 35.25 -41.53
C GLU A 11 -19.10 35.30 -39.99
N SER A 12 -17.89 35.31 -39.44
CA SER A 12 -17.56 36.05 -38.23
C SER A 12 -16.07 36.41 -38.26
N ASP A 13 -15.82 37.72 -38.18
CA ASP A 13 -14.54 38.44 -38.06
C ASP A 13 -13.60 37.84 -36.99
N ASP A 14 -12.28 38.02 -37.16
CA ASP A 14 -11.12 37.54 -36.37
C ASP A 14 -10.64 36.08 -36.55
N THR A 15 -10.08 35.75 -37.72
CA THR A 15 -9.21 34.56 -37.85
C THR A 15 -7.76 34.89 -37.49
N SER A 16 -7.33 34.43 -36.31
CA SER A 16 -5.92 34.45 -35.86
C SER A 16 -4.97 33.87 -36.94
N PRO A 17 -3.77 34.46 -37.14
CA PRO A 17 -2.79 33.98 -38.14
C PRO A 17 -2.37 32.52 -37.90
N MET A 18 -2.47 32.06 -36.67
CA MET A 18 -2.19 30.69 -36.26
C MET A 18 -3.21 29.69 -36.79
N VAL A 19 -4.50 30.04 -36.76
CA VAL A 19 -5.59 29.21 -37.31
C VAL A 19 -5.49 29.10 -38.83
N LEU A 20 -5.05 30.18 -39.49
CA LEU A 20 -4.78 30.16 -40.94
C LEU A 20 -3.62 29.22 -41.27
N SER A 21 -2.51 29.31 -40.54
CA SER A 21 -1.37 28.40 -40.69
C SER A 21 -1.74 26.93 -40.46
N LEU A 22 -2.60 26.67 -39.48
CA LEU A 22 -3.14 25.33 -39.22
C LEU A 22 -4.01 24.82 -40.37
N ARG A 23 -4.93 25.65 -40.89
CA ARG A 23 -5.77 25.28 -42.04
C ARG A 23 -4.94 24.93 -43.26
N ASP A 24 -3.93 25.74 -43.58
CA ASP A 24 -3.03 25.50 -44.69
C ASP A 24 -2.24 24.20 -44.50
N SER A 25 -1.78 23.93 -43.26
CA SER A 25 -1.06 22.70 -42.92
C SER A 25 -1.95 21.46 -43.02
N LEU A 26 -3.19 21.51 -42.51
CA LEU A 26 -4.18 20.44 -42.63
C LEU A 26 -4.52 20.14 -44.09
N CYS A 27 -4.78 21.17 -44.90
CA CYS A 27 -5.07 21.01 -46.32
C CYS A 27 -3.86 20.45 -47.10
N SER A 28 -2.65 20.97 -46.81
CA SER A 28 -1.40 20.50 -47.41
C SER A 28 -1.11 19.05 -47.05
N CYS A 29 -1.39 18.64 -45.81
CA CYS A 29 -1.24 17.27 -45.34
C CYS A 29 -2.25 16.34 -46.02
N SER A 30 -3.54 16.70 -46.05
CA SER A 30 -4.60 15.93 -46.71
C SER A 30 -4.28 15.66 -48.18
N ASN A 31 -3.90 16.71 -48.94
CA ASN A 31 -3.53 16.57 -50.35
C ASN A 31 -2.27 15.68 -50.54
N SER A 32 -1.33 15.72 -49.59
CA SER A 32 -0.11 14.91 -49.63
C SER A 32 -0.40 13.44 -49.37
N ILE A 33 -1.26 13.14 -48.40
CA ILE A 33 -1.71 11.77 -48.07
C ILE A 33 -2.47 11.18 -49.26
N GLU A 34 -3.36 11.94 -49.88
CA GLU A 34 -4.05 11.53 -51.12
C GLU A 34 -3.07 11.20 -52.26
N SER A 35 -1.89 11.85 -52.28
CA SER A 35 -0.82 11.59 -53.24
C SER A 35 0.16 10.48 -52.80
N GLY A 36 -0.06 9.84 -51.65
CA GLY A 36 0.73 8.73 -51.12
C GLY A 36 1.96 9.13 -50.30
N ASN A 37 2.07 10.38 -49.83
CA ASN A 37 3.14 10.83 -48.95
C ASN A 37 2.63 11.21 -47.54
N GLU A 38 2.88 10.30 -46.59
CA GLU A 38 2.45 10.41 -45.19
C GLU A 38 3.40 11.25 -44.31
N SER A 39 4.59 11.64 -44.81
CA SER A 39 5.60 12.34 -43.99
C SER A 39 5.14 13.70 -43.44
N LYS A 40 4.16 14.33 -44.08
CA LYS A 40 3.58 15.60 -43.64
C LYS A 40 2.67 15.48 -42.42
N ALA A 41 2.24 14.27 -42.06
CA ALA A 41 1.46 14.06 -40.85
C ALA A 41 2.30 14.36 -39.60
N SER A 42 3.54 13.89 -39.56
CA SER A 42 4.46 14.14 -38.44
C SER A 42 4.85 15.62 -38.32
N GLU A 43 5.01 16.34 -39.44
CA GLU A 43 5.24 17.80 -39.44
C GLU A 43 4.05 18.53 -38.82
N LEU A 44 2.82 18.19 -39.23
CA LEU A 44 1.59 18.75 -38.67
C LEU A 44 1.48 18.48 -37.16
N VAL A 45 1.80 17.26 -36.73
CA VAL A 45 1.80 16.87 -35.31
C VAL A 45 2.81 17.69 -34.52
N SER A 46 4.04 17.84 -35.02
CA SER A 46 5.05 18.66 -34.35
C SER A 46 4.63 20.13 -34.21
N PHE A 47 3.89 20.64 -35.21
CA PHE A 47 3.32 21.97 -35.15
C PHE A 47 2.25 22.04 -34.07
N ILE A 48 1.31 21.09 -34.01
CA ILE A 48 0.27 21.01 -32.99
C ILE A 48 0.86 20.87 -31.57
N ASP A 49 1.84 19.99 -31.38
CA ASP A 49 2.50 19.76 -30.09
C ASP A 49 3.19 21.04 -29.60
N SER A 50 3.87 21.77 -30.48
CA SER A 50 4.54 23.04 -30.13
C SER A 50 3.59 24.09 -29.55
N ILE A 51 2.31 24.06 -29.98
CA ILE A 51 1.26 24.97 -29.53
C ILE A 51 0.80 24.58 -28.14
N SER A 52 0.51 23.30 -27.93
CA SER A 52 0.11 22.82 -26.61
C SER A 52 1.23 22.96 -25.59
N ASP A 53 2.47 22.68 -25.96
CA ASP A 53 3.63 22.80 -25.07
C ASP A 53 3.87 24.25 -24.65
N ALA A 54 3.78 25.19 -25.59
CA ALA A 54 3.91 26.62 -25.28
C ALA A 54 2.83 27.09 -24.30
N ALA A 55 1.58 26.67 -24.50
CA ALA A 55 0.47 27.03 -23.63
C ALA A 55 0.56 26.33 -22.25
N LEU A 56 1.03 25.09 -22.18
CA LEU A 56 1.23 24.36 -20.91
C LEU A 56 2.36 24.94 -20.06
N LEU A 57 3.38 25.54 -20.69
CA LEU A 57 4.51 26.19 -20.01
C LEU A 57 4.15 27.55 -19.40
N ASP A 58 3.10 28.20 -19.90
CA ASP A 58 2.63 29.53 -19.44
C ASP A 58 1.12 29.52 -19.14
N PRO A 59 0.68 28.83 -18.07
CA PRO A 59 -0.74 28.63 -17.77
C PRO A 59 -1.48 29.90 -17.32
N GLU A 60 -0.79 31.01 -17.06
CA GLU A 60 -1.41 32.30 -16.72
C GLU A 60 -1.75 33.12 -17.97
N ASN A 61 -1.33 32.66 -19.15
CA ASN A 61 -1.54 33.35 -20.40
C ASN A 61 -2.87 32.96 -21.05
N GLU A 62 -3.92 33.74 -20.75
CA GLU A 62 -5.27 33.55 -21.31
C GLU A 62 -5.29 33.59 -22.85
N GLU A 63 -4.42 34.38 -23.49
CA GLU A 63 -4.34 34.48 -24.96
C GLU A 63 -3.80 33.17 -25.57
N ALA A 64 -2.77 32.57 -24.95
CA ALA A 64 -2.23 31.28 -25.38
C ALA A 64 -3.25 30.13 -25.20
N GLU A 65 -4.04 30.16 -24.13
CA GLU A 65 -5.14 29.21 -23.92
C GLU A 65 -6.22 29.37 -25.01
N ASP A 66 -6.66 30.60 -25.28
CA ASP A 66 -7.70 30.88 -26.28
C ASP A 66 -7.25 30.51 -27.70
N ASP A 67 -5.98 30.75 -28.04
CA ASP A 67 -5.39 30.32 -29.31
C ASP A 67 -5.32 28.79 -29.41
N ALA A 68 -4.91 28.10 -28.34
CA ALA A 68 -4.92 26.63 -28.29
C ALA A 68 -6.34 26.06 -28.43
N PHE A 69 -7.34 26.70 -27.80
CA PHE A 69 -8.75 26.35 -27.95
C PHE A 69 -9.23 26.50 -29.40
N ARG A 70 -8.84 27.58 -30.08
CA ARG A 70 -9.16 27.80 -31.51
C ARG A 70 -8.51 26.75 -32.41
N VAL A 71 -7.26 26.37 -32.12
CA VAL A 71 -6.53 25.32 -32.84
C VAL A 71 -7.25 23.97 -32.73
N VAL A 72 -7.56 23.51 -31.50
CA VAL A 72 -8.22 22.21 -31.32
C VAL A 72 -9.65 22.21 -31.91
N SER A 73 -10.36 23.35 -31.82
CA SER A 73 -11.68 23.52 -32.46
C SER A 73 -11.62 23.40 -33.98
N GLU A 74 -10.58 23.94 -34.60
CA GLU A 74 -10.39 23.89 -36.04
C GLU A 74 -10.00 22.48 -36.52
N ILE A 75 -9.17 21.76 -35.76
CA ILE A 75 -8.88 20.33 -36.02
C ILE A 75 -10.18 19.52 -35.98
N HIS A 76 -11.00 19.72 -34.96
CA HIS A 76 -12.31 19.09 -34.84
C HIS A 76 -13.19 19.39 -36.06
N ARG A 77 -13.31 20.67 -36.45
CA ARG A 77 -14.08 21.10 -37.63
C ARG A 77 -13.59 20.42 -38.92
N PHE A 78 -12.27 20.27 -39.08
CA PHE A 78 -11.67 19.62 -40.24
C PHE A 78 -12.01 18.12 -40.30
N LEU A 79 -11.86 17.39 -39.19
CA LEU A 79 -12.16 15.95 -39.10
C LEU A 79 -13.65 15.62 -39.30
N PHE A 80 -14.53 16.54 -38.88
CA PHE A 80 -15.97 16.43 -39.09
C PHE A 80 -16.42 16.78 -40.52
N SER A 81 -15.51 17.24 -41.39
CA SER A 81 -15.87 17.55 -42.77
C SER A 81 -16.36 16.29 -43.49
N PRO A 82 -17.57 16.29 -44.08
CA PRO A 82 -18.13 15.13 -44.78
C PRO A 82 -17.38 14.78 -46.07
N SER A 83 -16.53 15.69 -46.57
CA SER A 83 -15.71 15.48 -47.77
C SER A 83 -14.34 14.85 -47.49
N LEU A 84 -13.98 14.62 -46.22
CA LEU A 84 -12.66 14.11 -45.87
C LEU A 84 -12.53 12.63 -46.19
N ASP A 85 -11.54 12.30 -47.03
CA ASP A 85 -11.26 10.95 -47.48
C ASP A 85 -10.86 10.00 -46.32
N GLN A 86 -11.24 8.73 -46.44
CA GLN A 86 -11.00 7.74 -45.39
C GLN A 86 -9.50 7.46 -45.18
N THR A 87 -8.67 7.50 -46.23
CA THR A 87 -7.22 7.28 -46.09
C THR A 87 -6.57 8.40 -45.27
N VAL A 88 -7.04 9.63 -45.42
CA VAL A 88 -6.59 10.78 -44.62
C VAL A 88 -7.02 10.60 -43.16
N ARG A 89 -8.25 10.12 -42.91
CA ARG A 89 -8.72 9.80 -41.56
C ARG A 89 -7.89 8.70 -40.90
N ASP A 90 -7.55 7.65 -41.65
CA ASP A 90 -6.77 6.52 -41.13
C ASP A 90 -5.37 6.97 -40.71
N VAL A 91 -4.68 7.76 -41.55
CA VAL A 91 -3.36 8.34 -41.21
C VAL A 91 -3.44 9.25 -39.99
N PHE A 92 -4.46 10.12 -39.93
CA PHE A 92 -4.65 10.98 -38.77
C PHE A 92 -5.03 10.21 -37.50
N SER A 93 -5.70 9.06 -37.62
CA SER A 93 -6.03 8.23 -36.47
C SER A 93 -4.80 7.63 -35.78
N LEU A 94 -3.66 7.50 -36.47
CA LEU A 94 -2.38 7.03 -35.90
C LEU A 94 -1.70 8.09 -35.03
N GLU A 95 -1.74 9.35 -35.47
CA GLU A 95 -0.87 10.40 -34.93
C GLU A 95 -1.61 11.42 -34.05
N LEU A 96 -2.84 11.80 -34.42
CA LEU A 96 -3.58 12.85 -33.73
C LEU A 96 -3.97 12.50 -32.29
N PRO A 97 -4.33 11.26 -31.90
CA PRO A 97 -4.78 10.99 -30.54
C PRO A 97 -3.81 11.49 -29.46
N LYS A 98 -2.51 11.30 -29.68
CA LYS A 98 -1.46 11.80 -28.79
C LYS A 98 -1.47 13.34 -28.74
N ALA A 99 -1.35 13.99 -29.89
CA ALA A 99 -1.23 15.44 -29.98
C ALA A 99 -2.45 16.18 -29.41
N VAL A 100 -3.66 15.74 -29.75
CA VAL A 100 -4.90 16.40 -29.29
C VAL A 100 -5.16 16.18 -27.81
N SER A 101 -4.66 15.07 -27.23
CA SER A 101 -4.83 14.77 -25.81
C SER A 101 -4.14 15.81 -24.92
N CYS A 102 -3.01 16.39 -25.35
CA CYS A 102 -2.27 17.40 -24.60
C CYS A 102 -3.08 18.69 -24.37
N PHE A 103 -4.00 19.04 -25.28
CA PHE A 103 -4.86 20.22 -25.13
C PHE A 103 -5.83 20.09 -23.95
N ALA A 104 -6.19 18.87 -23.54
CA ALA A 104 -7.05 18.65 -22.37
C ALA A 104 -6.41 19.14 -21.06
N GLY A 105 -5.08 19.25 -21.04
CA GLY A 105 -4.29 19.80 -19.94
C GLY A 105 -4.43 21.32 -19.74
N LEU A 106 -4.98 22.04 -20.72
CA LEU A 106 -5.09 23.49 -20.71
C LEU A 106 -6.38 23.97 -20.01
N SER A 107 -7.55 23.51 -20.46
CA SER A 107 -8.83 23.90 -19.87
C SER A 107 -9.95 22.89 -20.09
N ASP A 108 -11.09 23.08 -19.40
CA ASP A 108 -12.26 22.19 -19.52
C ASP A 108 -12.89 22.25 -20.92
N ARG A 109 -12.84 23.42 -21.59
CA ARG A 109 -13.32 23.59 -22.97
C ARG A 109 -12.44 22.84 -23.97
N CYS A 110 -11.12 22.87 -23.79
CA CYS A 110 -10.20 22.09 -24.61
C CYS A 110 -10.35 20.59 -24.37
N LEU A 111 -10.58 20.16 -23.12
CA LEU A 111 -10.86 18.77 -22.76
C LEU A 111 -12.09 18.23 -23.51
N GLU A 112 -13.19 18.98 -23.54
CA GLU A 112 -14.42 18.58 -24.24
C GLU A 112 -14.19 18.36 -25.74
N ILE A 113 -13.48 19.29 -26.39
CA ILE A 113 -13.18 19.16 -27.83
C ILE A 113 -12.21 18.00 -28.09
N ALA A 114 -11.19 17.81 -27.26
CA ALA A 114 -10.29 16.68 -27.36
C ALA A 114 -11.05 15.34 -27.23
N ASP A 115 -11.95 15.22 -26.26
CA ASP A 115 -12.85 14.06 -26.11
C ASP A 115 -13.66 13.81 -27.40
N ASN A 116 -14.23 14.86 -28.00
CA ASN A 116 -15.01 14.76 -29.24
C ASN A 116 -14.15 14.33 -30.45
N ILE A 117 -12.92 14.83 -30.57
CA ILE A 117 -11.99 14.41 -31.63
C ILE A 117 -11.66 12.92 -31.50
N ILE A 118 -11.29 12.47 -30.29
CA ILE A 118 -10.98 11.07 -30.03
C ILE A 118 -12.18 10.17 -30.36
N ASP A 119 -13.40 10.61 -30.01
CA ASP A 119 -14.63 9.91 -30.36
C ASP A 119 -14.83 9.74 -31.85
N VAL A 120 -14.60 10.79 -32.64
CA VAL A 120 -14.67 10.69 -34.11
C VAL A 120 -13.71 9.63 -34.60
N LEU A 121 -12.45 9.71 -34.20
CA LEU A 121 -11.42 8.79 -34.66
C LEU A 121 -11.79 7.34 -34.31
N ILE A 122 -12.32 7.09 -33.11
CA ILE A 122 -12.78 5.75 -32.71
C ILE A 122 -13.95 5.26 -33.56
N THR A 123 -14.91 6.13 -33.90
CA THR A 123 -16.08 5.73 -34.69
C THR A 123 -15.77 5.53 -36.18
N THR A 124 -14.74 6.19 -36.70
CA THR A 124 -14.37 6.14 -38.12
C THR A 124 -13.26 5.14 -38.43
N SER A 125 -12.53 4.66 -37.43
CA SER A 125 -11.40 3.74 -37.60
C SER A 125 -11.71 2.32 -37.09
N ASN A 126 -10.85 1.36 -37.43
CA ASN A 126 -10.97 -0.02 -36.95
C ASN A 126 -10.63 -0.09 -35.45
N PRO A 127 -11.53 -0.60 -34.57
CA PRO A 127 -11.30 -0.60 -33.12
C PRO A 127 -10.10 -1.46 -32.69
N ARG A 128 -9.68 -2.45 -33.48
CA ARG A 128 -8.49 -3.24 -33.18
C ARG A 128 -7.19 -2.49 -33.41
N ASP A 129 -7.18 -1.62 -34.41
CA ASP A 129 -6.01 -0.81 -34.75
C ASP A 129 -5.96 0.40 -33.80
N MET A 130 -7.11 0.94 -33.40
CA MET A 130 -7.21 2.02 -32.41
C MET A 130 -6.73 1.63 -31.01
N LEU A 131 -6.86 0.36 -30.60
CA LEU A 131 -6.45 -0.07 -29.26
C LEU A 131 -4.94 0.15 -28.98
N PRO A 132 -4.00 -0.39 -29.79
CA PRO A 132 -2.58 -0.14 -29.59
C PRO A 132 -2.21 1.33 -29.78
N ILE A 133 -2.83 2.04 -30.73
CA ILE A 133 -2.60 3.48 -30.95
C ILE A 133 -2.92 4.29 -29.69
N LEU A 134 -4.10 4.07 -29.08
CA LEU A 134 -4.48 4.76 -27.86
C LEU A 134 -3.60 4.36 -26.68
N CYS A 135 -3.12 3.11 -26.61
CA CYS A 135 -2.18 2.67 -25.58
C CYS A 135 -0.81 3.37 -25.72
N GLU A 136 -0.30 3.52 -26.94
CA GLU A 136 0.95 4.25 -27.21
C GLU A 136 0.82 5.75 -26.89
N ALA A 137 -0.30 6.35 -27.30
CA ALA A 137 -0.63 7.72 -26.95
C ALA A 137 -0.71 7.90 -25.42
N LEU A 138 -1.34 6.95 -24.72
CA LEU A 138 -1.49 6.99 -23.27
C LEU A 138 -0.14 6.94 -22.53
N ASP A 139 0.76 6.04 -22.93
CA ASP A 139 2.11 5.95 -22.35
C ASP A 139 2.92 7.22 -22.62
N SER A 140 2.78 7.80 -23.81
CA SER A 140 3.46 9.04 -24.19
C SER A 140 2.97 10.24 -23.38
N SER A 141 1.65 10.43 -23.30
CA SER A 141 1.02 11.56 -22.60
C SER A 141 1.15 11.48 -21.08
N SER A 142 1.58 10.34 -20.53
CA SER A 142 1.88 10.24 -19.09
C SER A 142 3.13 11.03 -18.67
N LYS A 143 3.99 11.42 -19.63
CA LYS A 143 5.27 12.11 -19.39
C LYS A 143 5.18 13.62 -19.55
N THR A 144 3.99 14.16 -19.82
CA THR A 144 3.76 15.59 -20.11
C THR A 144 3.36 16.38 -18.86
N ILE A 145 3.48 17.71 -18.93
CA ILE A 145 2.92 18.61 -17.92
C ILE A 145 1.39 18.39 -17.86
N ASN A 146 0.80 18.43 -16.67
CA ASN A 146 -0.61 18.13 -16.43
C ASN A 146 -1.07 16.75 -16.95
N ALA A 147 -0.18 15.74 -16.89
CA ALA A 147 -0.42 14.37 -17.36
C ALA A 147 -1.82 13.82 -17.00
N SER A 148 -2.30 14.05 -15.78
CA SER A 148 -3.63 13.58 -15.33
C SER A 148 -4.80 14.06 -16.19
N ARG A 149 -4.74 15.28 -16.73
CA ARG A 149 -5.74 15.83 -17.64
C ARG A 149 -5.51 15.38 -19.08
N CYS A 150 -4.26 15.31 -19.52
CA CYS A 150 -3.90 14.88 -20.87
C CYS A 150 -4.28 13.42 -21.13
N VAL A 151 -4.17 12.53 -20.13
CA VAL A 151 -4.55 11.11 -20.31
C VAL A 151 -6.06 10.86 -20.25
N ALA A 152 -6.87 11.81 -19.74
CA ALA A 152 -8.29 11.59 -19.51
C ALA A 152 -9.09 11.28 -20.80
N PRO A 153 -8.91 12.00 -21.93
CA PRO A 153 -9.55 11.65 -23.20
C PRO A 153 -9.15 10.27 -23.72
N LEU A 154 -7.90 9.87 -23.50
CA LEU A 154 -7.38 8.59 -23.96
C LEU A 154 -7.98 7.42 -23.17
N LEU A 155 -8.12 7.55 -21.84
CA LEU A 155 -8.84 6.58 -21.02
C LEU A 155 -10.32 6.45 -21.41
N ASN A 156 -10.97 7.58 -21.67
CA ASN A 156 -12.35 7.61 -22.16
C ASN A 156 -12.46 6.91 -23.52
N GLY A 157 -11.54 7.19 -24.43
CA GLY A 157 -11.44 6.53 -25.74
C GLY A 157 -11.25 5.03 -25.63
N LEU A 158 -10.32 4.57 -24.80
CA LEU A 158 -10.09 3.14 -24.53
C LEU A 158 -11.35 2.44 -24.02
N SER A 159 -12.12 3.09 -23.14
CA SER A 159 -13.40 2.55 -22.67
C SER A 159 -14.38 2.29 -23.83
N LYS A 160 -14.43 3.15 -24.85
CA LYS A 160 -15.30 3.00 -26.03
C LYS A 160 -14.77 1.96 -27.01
N VAL A 161 -13.45 1.91 -27.18
CA VAL A 161 -12.77 0.91 -28.03
C VAL A 161 -13.04 -0.51 -27.51
N PHE A 162 -12.94 -0.76 -26.20
CA PHE A 162 -13.19 -2.09 -25.64
C PHE A 162 -14.59 -2.64 -25.98
N VAL A 163 -15.62 -1.80 -25.92
CA VAL A 163 -17.00 -2.20 -26.27
C VAL A 163 -17.15 -2.51 -27.77
N SER A 164 -16.33 -1.88 -28.60
CA SER A 164 -16.36 -2.00 -30.06
C SER A 164 -15.61 -3.24 -30.59
N ILE A 165 -14.71 -3.83 -29.80
CA ILE A 165 -13.96 -5.03 -30.17
C ILE A 165 -14.84 -6.28 -30.16
N LYS A 166 -14.90 -6.98 -31.31
CA LYS A 166 -15.80 -8.14 -31.51
C LYS A 166 -15.15 -9.52 -31.41
N ARG A 167 -13.81 -9.63 -31.45
CA ARG A 167 -13.14 -10.93 -31.31
C ARG A 167 -11.84 -10.82 -30.53
N ARG A 168 -11.49 -11.89 -29.83
CA ARG A 168 -10.33 -11.98 -28.91
C ARG A 168 -10.41 -10.92 -27.80
N GLN A 169 -11.61 -10.66 -27.27
CA GLN A 169 -11.81 -9.56 -26.31
C GLN A 169 -10.95 -9.74 -25.05
N PHE A 170 -10.83 -10.97 -24.55
CA PHE A 170 -9.99 -11.24 -23.39
C PHE A 170 -8.52 -10.90 -23.66
N GLU A 171 -7.95 -11.36 -24.77
CA GLU A 171 -6.56 -11.10 -25.12
C GLU A 171 -6.32 -9.61 -25.33
N GLN A 172 -7.23 -8.91 -26.02
CA GLN A 172 -7.10 -7.47 -26.26
C GLN A 172 -7.16 -6.65 -24.96
N VAL A 173 -8.10 -6.96 -24.06
CA VAL A 173 -8.20 -6.29 -22.76
C VAL A 173 -7.00 -6.61 -21.88
N LYS A 174 -6.55 -7.87 -21.88
CA LYS A 174 -5.40 -8.34 -21.10
C LYS A 174 -4.11 -7.63 -21.49
N GLU A 175 -3.87 -7.38 -22.78
CA GLU A 175 -2.67 -6.68 -23.25
C GLU A 175 -2.71 -5.16 -22.97
N ALA A 176 -3.90 -4.54 -22.99
CA ALA A 176 -4.03 -3.11 -22.76
C ALA A 176 -3.98 -2.69 -21.28
N ILE A 177 -4.47 -3.55 -20.37
CA ILE A 177 -4.53 -3.25 -18.93
C ILE A 177 -3.18 -2.88 -18.31
N PRO A 178 -2.06 -3.60 -18.57
CA PRO A 178 -0.75 -3.23 -18.05
C PRO A 178 -0.34 -1.80 -18.39
N VAL A 179 -0.59 -1.35 -19.63
CA VAL A 179 -0.29 0.03 -20.07
C VAL A 179 -1.10 1.04 -19.25
N ILE A 180 -2.41 0.81 -19.14
CA ILE A 180 -3.33 1.67 -18.37
C ILE A 180 -2.89 1.76 -16.90
N LEU A 181 -2.62 0.62 -16.26
CA LEU A 181 -2.24 0.57 -14.85
C LEU A 181 -0.87 1.20 -14.58
N ASN A 182 0.09 1.05 -15.50
CA ASN A 182 1.40 1.69 -15.37
C ASN A 182 1.28 3.22 -15.44
N VAL A 183 0.49 3.74 -16.38
CA VAL A 183 0.24 5.18 -16.51
C VAL A 183 -0.47 5.72 -15.27
N LEU A 184 -1.52 5.04 -14.80
CA LEU A 184 -2.20 5.42 -13.56
C LEU A 184 -1.25 5.41 -12.37
N LYS A 185 -0.35 4.41 -12.27
CA LYS A 185 0.66 4.32 -11.21
C LYS A 185 1.63 5.48 -11.25
N VAL A 186 2.19 5.83 -12.41
CA VAL A 186 3.12 6.98 -12.56
C VAL A 186 2.44 8.25 -12.08
N ILE A 187 1.27 8.55 -12.62
CA ILE A 187 0.53 9.77 -12.28
C ILE A 187 0.17 9.79 -10.78
N SER A 188 -0.34 8.68 -10.23
CA SER A 188 -0.74 8.62 -8.82
C SER A 188 0.40 8.85 -7.83
N LEU A 189 1.64 8.51 -8.22
CA LEU A 189 2.82 8.71 -7.38
C LEU A 189 3.42 10.12 -7.48
N GLU A 190 3.04 10.89 -8.51
CA GLU A 190 3.49 12.26 -8.76
C GLU A 190 2.47 13.32 -8.28
N LEU A 191 1.23 12.92 -8.01
CA LEU A 191 0.21 13.82 -7.46
C LEU A 191 0.57 14.27 -6.04
N ASN A 192 0.61 15.58 -5.82
CA ASN A 192 0.75 16.18 -4.50
C ASN A 192 -0.62 16.25 -3.80
N ASP A 193 -0.61 16.28 -2.45
CA ASP A 193 -1.78 16.21 -1.54
C ASP A 193 -2.94 17.21 -1.76
N GLN A 194 -2.89 18.10 -2.76
CA GLN A 194 -3.85 19.18 -2.96
C GLN A 194 -4.74 19.09 -4.22
N ASP A 195 -4.58 18.07 -5.07
CA ASP A 195 -5.26 18.04 -6.36
C ASP A 195 -6.57 17.21 -6.34
N MET A 196 -7.73 17.89 -6.27
CA MET A 196 -9.07 17.33 -6.62
C MET A 196 -9.10 16.67 -8.02
N LYS A 197 -8.09 16.92 -8.85
CA LYS A 197 -7.89 16.34 -10.19
C LYS A 197 -7.71 14.82 -10.16
N CYS A 198 -7.32 14.26 -9.02
CA CYS A 198 -7.12 12.83 -8.83
C CYS A 198 -8.41 12.01 -9.03
N ILE A 199 -9.54 12.44 -8.45
CA ILE A 199 -10.80 11.68 -8.46
C ILE A 199 -11.35 11.53 -9.88
N ASN A 200 -11.31 12.61 -10.67
CA ASN A 200 -11.81 12.59 -12.05
C ASN A 200 -11.03 11.59 -12.93
N LEU A 201 -9.72 11.46 -12.73
CA LEU A 201 -8.90 10.48 -13.45
C LEU A 201 -9.34 9.05 -13.12
N PHE A 202 -9.57 8.75 -11.84
CA PHE A 202 -10.01 7.44 -11.38
C PHE A 202 -11.44 7.11 -11.81
N ASP A 203 -12.33 8.11 -11.92
CA ASP A 203 -13.66 7.91 -12.49
C ASP A 203 -13.59 7.52 -13.98
N LYS A 204 -12.68 8.14 -14.75
CA LYS A 204 -12.43 7.74 -16.16
C LYS A 204 -11.81 6.34 -16.26
N ALA A 205 -10.89 5.99 -15.35
CA ALA A 205 -10.38 4.62 -15.25
C ALA A 205 -11.50 3.62 -14.88
N LEU A 206 -12.45 4.03 -14.04
CA LEU A 206 -13.59 3.19 -13.67
C LEU A 206 -14.56 2.95 -14.84
N CYS A 207 -14.69 3.92 -15.77
CA CYS A 207 -15.44 3.72 -17.01
C CYS A 207 -14.88 2.55 -17.86
N ILE A 208 -13.57 2.27 -17.79
CA ILE A 208 -12.98 1.10 -18.45
C ILE A 208 -13.52 -0.20 -17.83
N ALA A 209 -13.65 -0.27 -16.49
CA ALA A 209 -14.25 -1.43 -15.83
C ALA A 209 -15.72 -1.62 -16.24
N ASP A 210 -16.49 -0.52 -16.36
CA ASP A 210 -17.87 -0.55 -16.88
C ASP A 210 -17.93 -1.11 -18.30
N SER A 211 -17.04 -0.64 -19.18
CA SER A 211 -16.95 -1.12 -20.56
C SER A 211 -16.59 -2.60 -20.64
N ILE A 212 -15.62 -3.06 -19.85
CA ILE A 212 -15.24 -4.48 -19.84
C ILE A 212 -16.41 -5.32 -19.29
N ARG A 213 -17.14 -4.86 -18.28
CA ARG A 213 -18.37 -5.52 -17.80
C ARG A 213 -19.44 -5.63 -18.89
N SER A 214 -19.66 -4.57 -19.67
CA SER A 214 -20.57 -4.60 -20.84
C SER A 214 -20.13 -5.61 -21.90
N VAL A 215 -18.82 -5.79 -22.09
CA VAL A 215 -18.27 -6.85 -22.96
C VAL A 215 -18.52 -8.23 -22.36
N CYS A 216 -18.30 -8.41 -21.05
CA CYS A 216 -18.56 -9.66 -20.35
C CYS A 216 -20.04 -10.09 -20.48
N GLU A 217 -21.00 -9.19 -20.39
CA GLU A 217 -22.43 -9.53 -20.53
C GLU A 217 -22.79 -10.19 -21.87
N LYS A 218 -21.95 -10.02 -22.89
CA LYS A 218 -22.12 -10.59 -24.24
C LYS A 218 -21.32 -11.88 -24.45
N LEU A 219 -20.55 -12.32 -23.46
CA LEU A 219 -19.65 -13.47 -23.55
C LEU A 219 -20.08 -14.60 -22.60
N GLU A 220 -19.83 -15.84 -23.01
CA GLU A 220 -20.12 -17.04 -22.23
C GLU A 220 -18.88 -17.92 -22.07
N GLY A 221 -18.90 -18.82 -21.09
CA GLY A 221 -17.84 -19.81 -20.85
C GLY A 221 -16.54 -19.24 -20.26
N ARG A 222 -15.44 -19.98 -20.44
CA ARG A 222 -14.15 -19.71 -19.78
C ARG A 222 -13.57 -18.32 -20.07
N THR A 223 -13.77 -17.80 -21.28
CA THR A 223 -13.31 -16.45 -21.66
C THR A 223 -14.04 -15.37 -20.88
N ASN A 224 -15.34 -15.56 -20.62
CA ASN A 224 -16.12 -14.65 -19.78
C ASN A 224 -15.61 -14.67 -18.33
N GLU A 225 -15.38 -15.86 -17.77
CA GLU A 225 -14.87 -16.02 -16.41
C GLU A 225 -13.51 -15.34 -16.23
N LYS A 226 -12.56 -15.59 -17.14
CA LYS A 226 -11.24 -14.94 -17.11
C LYS A 226 -11.35 -13.42 -17.20
N LEU A 227 -12.25 -12.89 -18.02
CA LEU A 227 -12.45 -11.44 -18.16
C LEU A 227 -13.10 -10.82 -16.90
N ARG A 228 -14.06 -11.50 -16.28
CA ARG A 228 -14.65 -11.07 -14.99
C ARG A 228 -13.61 -11.00 -13.88
N MET A 229 -12.74 -12.02 -13.78
CA MET A 229 -11.63 -12.01 -12.82
C MET A 229 -10.68 -10.85 -13.10
N LEU A 230 -10.28 -10.65 -14.36
CA LEU A 230 -9.38 -9.56 -14.77
C LEU A 230 -9.94 -8.17 -14.41
N VAL A 231 -11.24 -7.93 -14.60
CA VAL A 231 -11.90 -6.68 -14.15
C VAL A 231 -11.78 -6.50 -12.65
N GLY A 232 -11.96 -7.57 -11.87
CA GLY A 232 -11.86 -7.49 -10.43
C GLY A 232 -10.43 -7.18 -9.98
N LEU A 233 -9.42 -7.84 -10.56
CA LEU A 233 -8.00 -7.54 -10.31
C LEU A 233 -7.67 -6.07 -10.65
N TYR A 234 -8.17 -5.59 -11.80
CA TYR A 234 -8.01 -4.20 -12.25
C TYR A 234 -8.63 -3.21 -11.25
N VAL A 235 -9.86 -3.47 -10.80
CA VAL A 235 -10.55 -2.61 -9.83
C VAL A 235 -9.82 -2.59 -8.49
N LEU A 236 -9.30 -3.72 -8.01
CA LEU A 236 -8.49 -3.76 -6.79
C LEU A 236 -7.23 -2.89 -6.92
N GLN A 237 -6.50 -3.01 -8.03
CA GLN A 237 -5.30 -2.20 -8.29
C GLN A 237 -5.64 -0.70 -8.32
N ILE A 238 -6.74 -0.32 -8.98
CA ILE A 238 -7.20 1.07 -9.04
C ILE A 238 -7.60 1.59 -7.66
N MET A 239 -8.33 0.79 -6.87
CA MET A 239 -8.73 1.17 -5.51
C MET A 239 -7.50 1.44 -4.63
N ALA A 240 -6.43 0.64 -4.81
CA ALA A 240 -5.17 0.87 -4.11
C ALA A 240 -4.50 2.19 -4.54
N LEU A 241 -4.40 2.43 -5.85
CA LEU A 241 -3.80 3.66 -6.39
C LEU A 241 -4.58 4.91 -5.95
N LEU A 242 -5.91 4.88 -6.02
CA LEU A 242 -6.77 5.95 -5.51
C LEU A 242 -6.52 6.17 -4.02
N SER A 243 -6.48 5.11 -3.21
CA SER A 243 -6.25 5.26 -1.76
C SER A 243 -4.86 5.86 -1.42
N LEU A 244 -3.87 5.68 -2.30
CA LEU A 244 -2.53 6.26 -2.16
C LEU A 244 -2.47 7.76 -2.52
N SER A 245 -3.36 8.24 -3.40
CA SER A 245 -3.28 9.58 -3.99
C SER A 245 -4.25 10.61 -3.38
N VAL A 246 -5.05 10.22 -2.40
CA VAL A 246 -6.18 11.00 -1.88
C VAL A 246 -5.82 11.97 -0.75
N GLY A 247 -4.57 11.92 -0.29
CA GLY A 247 -4.08 12.80 0.76
C GLY A 247 -4.95 12.71 2.03
N HIS A 248 -5.33 13.86 2.59
CA HIS A 248 -6.02 13.92 3.87
C HIS A 248 -7.54 13.78 3.83
N ASN A 249 -8.20 13.84 2.66
CA ASN A 249 -9.66 13.83 2.58
C ASN A 249 -10.20 12.55 1.96
N ILE A 250 -10.14 11.46 2.73
CA ILE A 250 -10.55 10.13 2.24
C ILE A 250 -12.06 10.08 1.90
N SER A 251 -12.89 10.91 2.55
CA SER A 251 -14.34 10.94 2.34
C SER A 251 -14.75 11.31 0.90
N SER A 252 -13.93 12.14 0.23
CA SER A 252 -14.15 12.56 -1.16
C SER A 252 -14.17 11.38 -2.14
N CYS A 253 -13.55 10.26 -1.77
CA CYS A 253 -13.40 9.09 -2.63
C CYS A 253 -14.48 8.04 -2.43
N LEU A 254 -15.33 8.23 -1.42
CA LEU A 254 -16.38 7.28 -1.09
C LEU A 254 -17.28 6.93 -2.30
N PRO A 255 -17.71 7.86 -3.16
CA PRO A 255 -18.52 7.53 -4.33
C PRO A 255 -17.81 6.58 -5.31
N SER A 256 -16.54 6.87 -5.64
CA SER A 256 -15.74 6.05 -6.55
C SER A 256 -15.44 4.68 -5.93
N VAL A 257 -15.13 4.64 -4.63
CA VAL A 257 -14.90 3.38 -3.88
C VAL A 257 -16.16 2.52 -3.81
N CYS A 258 -17.34 3.10 -3.56
CA CYS A 258 -18.61 2.36 -3.59
C CYS A 258 -18.85 1.73 -4.97
N ARG A 259 -18.57 2.49 -6.03
CA ARG A 259 -18.76 2.03 -7.39
C ARG A 259 -17.78 0.92 -7.76
N MET A 260 -16.52 1.01 -7.30
CA MET A 260 -15.52 -0.07 -7.38
C MET A 260 -15.94 -1.32 -6.59
N ALA A 261 -16.46 -1.15 -5.38
CA ALA A 261 -16.94 -2.25 -4.53
C ALA A 261 -18.04 -3.06 -5.23
N GLY A 262 -18.92 -2.41 -5.99
CA GLY A 262 -19.94 -3.07 -6.81
C GLY A 262 -19.40 -4.02 -7.90
N PHE A 263 -18.13 -3.91 -8.29
CA PHE A 263 -17.50 -4.86 -9.21
C PHE A 263 -16.97 -6.11 -8.52
N LEU A 264 -16.67 -6.06 -7.21
CA LEU A 264 -16.00 -7.16 -6.51
C LEU A 264 -16.85 -8.43 -6.52
N THR A 265 -18.13 -8.33 -6.15
CA THR A 265 -19.06 -9.46 -6.19
C THR A 265 -19.26 -9.97 -7.61
N TYR A 266 -19.32 -9.06 -8.59
CA TYR A 266 -19.47 -9.42 -10.00
C TYR A 266 -18.29 -10.24 -10.52
N SER A 267 -17.08 -9.93 -10.04
CA SER A 267 -15.84 -10.64 -10.32
C SER A 267 -15.64 -11.91 -9.49
N GLY A 268 -16.57 -12.22 -8.58
CA GLY A 268 -16.52 -13.41 -7.74
C GLY A 268 -15.64 -13.27 -6.49
N PHE A 269 -15.32 -12.05 -6.08
CA PHE A 269 -14.61 -11.79 -4.83
C PHE A 269 -15.58 -11.73 -3.66
N SER A 270 -15.10 -12.21 -2.51
CA SER A 270 -15.72 -12.03 -1.20
C SER A 270 -14.80 -11.26 -0.26
N TYR A 271 -15.35 -10.56 0.72
CA TYR A 271 -14.50 -9.87 1.73
C TYR A 271 -13.61 -10.85 2.51
N HIS A 272 -14.10 -12.07 2.76
CA HIS A 272 -13.29 -13.12 3.39
C HIS A 272 -12.10 -13.54 2.51
N GLY A 273 -12.35 -13.82 1.23
CA GLY A 273 -11.29 -14.25 0.32
C GLY A 273 -10.29 -13.14 0.00
N LEU A 274 -10.75 -11.89 -0.08
CA LEU A 274 -9.92 -10.71 -0.23
C LEU A 274 -9.01 -10.48 0.99
N ILE A 275 -9.56 -10.51 2.20
CA ILE A 275 -8.77 -10.26 3.41
C ILE A 275 -7.82 -11.41 3.74
N THR A 276 -8.10 -12.65 3.34
CA THR A 276 -7.16 -13.77 3.49
C THR A 276 -6.13 -13.84 2.35
N GLY A 277 -6.42 -13.17 1.22
CA GLY A 277 -5.61 -13.16 0.00
C GLY A 277 -5.81 -14.39 -0.89
N SER A 278 -6.62 -15.36 -0.46
CA SER A 278 -6.80 -16.65 -1.15
C SER A 278 -7.40 -16.50 -2.55
N GLU A 279 -8.43 -15.67 -2.70
CA GLU A 279 -9.08 -15.41 -3.98
C GLU A 279 -8.20 -14.60 -4.93
N VAL A 280 -7.43 -13.63 -4.41
CA VAL A 280 -6.51 -12.81 -5.21
C VAL A 280 -5.42 -13.68 -5.81
N ASP A 281 -4.78 -14.52 -4.99
CA ASP A 281 -3.73 -15.44 -5.44
C ASP A 281 -4.30 -16.45 -6.47
N ALA A 282 -5.52 -16.98 -6.24
CA ALA A 282 -6.17 -17.92 -7.15
C ALA A 282 -6.56 -17.29 -8.50
N MET A 283 -7.19 -16.11 -8.49
CA MET A 283 -7.62 -15.42 -9.72
C MET A 283 -6.44 -14.91 -10.53
N THR A 284 -5.41 -14.39 -9.89
CA THR A 284 -4.16 -13.97 -10.56
C THR A 284 -3.57 -15.17 -11.32
N ARG A 285 -3.49 -16.34 -10.68
CA ARG A 285 -3.00 -17.56 -11.33
C ARG A 285 -3.86 -17.98 -12.52
N ILE A 286 -5.19 -17.89 -12.45
CA ILE A 286 -6.09 -18.29 -13.56
C ILE A 286 -6.01 -17.33 -14.75
N VAL A 287 -5.94 -16.03 -14.50
CA VAL A 287 -5.90 -15.00 -15.55
C VAL A 287 -4.55 -15.01 -16.29
N PHE A 288 -3.46 -15.29 -15.58
CA PHE A 288 -2.10 -15.26 -16.11
C PHE A 288 -1.44 -16.64 -16.26
N GLU A 289 -2.22 -17.74 -16.18
CA GLU A 289 -1.76 -19.14 -16.25
C GLU A 289 -0.86 -19.43 -17.47
N ASP A 290 -1.17 -18.79 -18.60
CA ASP A 290 -0.52 -19.02 -19.91
C ASP A 290 0.59 -18.00 -20.23
N CYS A 291 1.00 -17.15 -19.27
CA CYS A 291 2.03 -16.13 -19.49
C CYS A 291 3.42 -16.66 -19.15
N ASN A 292 4.33 -16.68 -20.13
CA ASN A 292 5.77 -16.65 -19.83
C ASN A 292 6.11 -15.22 -19.41
N ASP A 293 5.87 -14.86 -18.15
CA ASP A 293 6.22 -13.55 -17.57
C ASP A 293 7.75 -13.45 -17.38
N GLU A 294 8.52 -13.63 -18.45
CA GLU A 294 10.00 -13.58 -18.44
C GLU A 294 10.52 -12.19 -18.02
N GLU A 295 9.68 -11.16 -18.16
CA GLU A 295 10.03 -9.75 -17.91
C GLU A 295 9.31 -9.14 -16.67
N GLY A 296 8.46 -9.91 -15.98
CA GLY A 296 7.76 -9.46 -14.76
C GLY A 296 6.75 -8.33 -14.99
N THR A 297 6.30 -8.10 -16.23
CA THR A 297 5.46 -6.97 -16.63
C THR A 297 4.12 -6.97 -15.88
N TYR A 298 3.48 -8.14 -15.77
CA TYR A 298 2.20 -8.29 -15.07
C TYR A 298 2.36 -8.16 -13.56
N THR A 299 3.46 -8.71 -13.03
CA THR A 299 3.82 -8.59 -11.62
C THR A 299 4.05 -7.12 -11.22
N ASN A 300 4.63 -6.32 -12.11
CA ASN A 300 4.88 -4.90 -11.85
C ASN A 300 3.61 -4.02 -11.97
N CYS A 301 2.73 -4.28 -12.94
CA CYS A 301 1.52 -3.47 -13.12
C CYS A 301 0.44 -3.75 -12.04
N PHE A 302 0.42 -4.97 -11.50
CA PHE A 302 -0.43 -5.36 -10.36
C PHE A 302 0.29 -5.30 -9.00
N CYS A 303 1.35 -4.50 -8.87
CA CYS A 303 2.17 -4.46 -7.65
C CYS A 303 1.41 -4.04 -6.37
N TYR A 304 0.23 -3.41 -6.51
CA TYR A 304 -0.60 -2.96 -5.39
C TYR A 304 -1.87 -3.80 -5.21
N ILE A 305 -2.01 -4.92 -5.92
CA ILE A 305 -3.26 -5.69 -5.90
C ILE A 305 -3.62 -6.19 -4.50
N LYS A 306 -2.63 -6.60 -3.71
CA LYS A 306 -2.81 -7.01 -2.32
C LYS A 306 -3.15 -5.83 -1.40
N HIS A 307 -2.69 -4.62 -1.72
CA HIS A 307 -3.12 -3.41 -1.03
C HIS A 307 -4.60 -3.16 -1.34
N GLY A 308 -5.00 -3.25 -2.60
CA GLY A 308 -6.38 -3.09 -3.05
C GLY A 308 -7.34 -4.07 -2.41
N ALA A 309 -6.93 -5.34 -2.33
CA ALA A 309 -7.70 -6.38 -1.66
C ALA A 309 -7.96 -6.04 -0.18
N SER A 310 -6.91 -5.72 0.57
CA SER A 310 -7.04 -5.32 1.98
C SER A 310 -7.85 -4.02 2.13
N LEU A 311 -7.59 -3.02 1.28
CA LEU A 311 -8.26 -1.72 1.31
C LEU A 311 -9.74 -1.85 1.01
N SER A 312 -10.15 -2.74 0.11
CA SER A 312 -11.57 -2.96 -0.18
C SER A 312 -12.38 -3.38 1.04
N VAL A 313 -11.78 -4.20 1.91
CA VAL A 313 -12.41 -4.66 3.16
C VAL A 313 -12.34 -3.57 4.22
N VAL A 314 -11.24 -2.82 4.30
CA VAL A 314 -11.12 -1.66 5.21
C VAL A 314 -12.13 -0.57 4.82
N TRP A 315 -12.34 -0.29 3.54
CA TRP A 315 -13.37 0.63 3.07
C TRP A 315 -14.78 0.16 3.41
N GLY A 316 -15.06 -1.14 3.28
CA GLY A 316 -16.30 -1.75 3.78
C GLY A 316 -16.44 -1.69 5.31
N HIS A 317 -15.35 -1.57 6.06
CA HIS A 317 -15.38 -1.29 7.49
C HIS A 317 -15.62 0.19 7.79
N ILE A 318 -15.11 1.10 6.97
CA ILE A 318 -15.27 2.56 7.11
C ILE A 318 -16.72 2.98 6.84
N SER A 319 -17.37 2.40 5.83
CA SER A 319 -18.70 2.79 5.38
C SER A 319 -19.57 1.58 5.04
N ASP A 320 -20.76 1.57 5.63
CA ASP A 320 -21.79 0.56 5.35
C ASP A 320 -22.26 0.63 3.90
N GLU A 321 -22.25 1.81 3.27
CA GLU A 321 -22.58 1.98 1.85
C GLU A 321 -21.61 1.19 0.95
N VAL A 322 -20.31 1.19 1.28
CA VAL A 322 -19.31 0.40 0.53
C VAL A 322 -19.56 -1.09 0.70
N ALA A 323 -19.82 -1.55 1.93
CA ALA A 323 -20.13 -2.95 2.21
C ALA A 323 -21.40 -3.40 1.47
N GLN A 324 -22.45 -2.57 1.48
CA GLN A 324 -23.69 -2.82 0.74
C GLN A 324 -23.46 -2.88 -0.77
N ALA A 325 -22.62 -1.99 -1.31
CA ALA A 325 -22.26 -2.01 -2.72
C ALA A 325 -21.53 -3.30 -3.12
N ALA A 326 -20.63 -3.79 -2.26
CA ALA A 326 -20.00 -5.11 -2.40
C ALA A 326 -20.92 -6.30 -2.08
N ARG A 327 -22.16 -6.05 -1.64
CA ARG A 327 -23.12 -7.08 -1.18
C ARG A 327 -22.56 -7.95 -0.07
N GLU A 328 -21.74 -7.36 0.79
CA GLU A 328 -21.01 -8.04 1.85
C GLU A 328 -21.49 -7.58 3.23
N ASN A 329 -21.24 -8.43 4.24
CA ASN A 329 -21.53 -8.10 5.62
C ASN A 329 -20.24 -8.12 6.45
N ILE A 330 -19.71 -6.92 6.73
CA ILE A 330 -18.45 -6.77 7.46
C ILE A 330 -18.50 -7.40 8.87
N SER A 331 -19.67 -7.42 9.52
CA SER A 331 -19.83 -8.04 10.83
C SER A 331 -19.72 -9.57 10.76
N SER A 332 -20.24 -10.18 9.70
CA SER A 332 -20.10 -11.62 9.45
C SER A 332 -18.63 -11.99 9.21
N VAL A 333 -17.91 -11.19 8.40
CA VAL A 333 -16.49 -11.40 8.12
C VAL A 333 -15.66 -11.28 9.41
N LYS A 334 -15.93 -10.26 10.23
CA LYS A 334 -15.27 -10.10 11.54
C LYS A 334 -15.50 -11.30 12.45
N TYR A 335 -16.74 -11.79 12.53
CA TYR A 335 -17.08 -12.96 13.34
C TYR A 335 -16.34 -14.22 12.84
N GLU A 336 -16.32 -14.45 11.53
CA GLU A 336 -15.63 -15.61 10.96
C GLU A 336 -14.13 -15.57 11.27
N LEU A 337 -13.48 -14.41 11.08
CA LEU A 337 -12.09 -14.20 11.45
C LEU A 337 -11.88 -14.42 12.96
N GLN A 338 -12.73 -13.87 13.83
CA GLN A 338 -12.64 -14.13 15.27
C GLN A 338 -12.71 -15.64 15.62
N THR A 339 -13.42 -16.45 14.84
CA THR A 339 -13.53 -17.90 15.09
C THR A 339 -12.46 -18.77 14.43
N ASN A 340 -11.75 -18.25 13.43
CA ASN A 340 -10.77 -19.02 12.63
C ASN A 340 -9.38 -18.39 12.68
N GLN A 341 -8.47 -19.00 13.45
CA GLN A 341 -7.11 -18.51 13.66
C GLN A 341 -6.28 -18.44 12.36
N THR A 342 -6.32 -19.46 11.51
CA THR A 342 -5.58 -19.46 10.24
C THR A 342 -6.08 -18.36 9.31
N ALA A 343 -7.39 -18.14 9.27
CA ALA A 343 -7.97 -17.02 8.51
C ALA A 343 -7.54 -15.66 9.07
N ARG A 344 -7.46 -15.51 10.41
CA ARG A 344 -6.87 -14.30 11.02
C ARG A 344 -5.43 -14.09 10.63
N TRP A 345 -4.59 -15.13 10.67
CA TRP A 345 -3.19 -14.99 10.25
C TRP A 345 -3.09 -14.56 8.80
N GLY A 346 -3.95 -15.10 7.92
CA GLY A 346 -4.11 -14.60 6.55
C GLY A 346 -4.51 -13.12 6.48
N ALA A 347 -5.47 -12.70 7.31
CA ALA A 347 -5.89 -11.31 7.43
C ALA A 347 -4.79 -10.37 7.90
N VAL A 348 -4.04 -10.74 8.94
CA VAL A 348 -2.89 -9.99 9.44
C VAL A 348 -1.83 -9.82 8.35
N ARG A 349 -1.51 -10.90 7.62
CA ARG A 349 -0.59 -10.86 6.47
C ARG A 349 -1.04 -9.88 5.41
N MET A 350 -2.33 -9.89 5.04
CA MET A 350 -2.86 -9.00 4.00
C MET A 350 -2.93 -7.53 4.47
N LEU A 351 -3.33 -7.29 5.72
CA LEU A 351 -3.37 -5.94 6.31
C LEU A 351 -1.96 -5.33 6.43
N ASN A 352 -0.92 -6.15 6.57
CA ASN A 352 0.46 -5.66 6.58
C ASN A 352 0.83 -4.85 5.33
N HIS A 353 0.23 -5.14 4.16
CA HIS A 353 0.45 -4.34 2.95
C HIS A 353 0.00 -2.88 3.14
N ILE A 354 -1.05 -2.65 3.95
CA ILE A 354 -1.46 -1.29 4.33
C ILE A 354 -0.52 -0.75 5.41
N ILE A 355 -0.29 -1.52 6.49
CA ILE A 355 0.42 -1.05 7.69
C ILE A 355 1.88 -0.69 7.41
N SER A 356 2.52 -1.42 6.51
CA SER A 356 3.91 -1.18 6.10
C SER A 356 4.07 -0.03 5.10
N SER A 357 2.97 0.49 4.53
CA SER A 357 3.02 1.58 3.55
C SER A 357 3.13 2.94 4.22
N TYR A 358 4.19 3.68 3.88
CA TYR A 358 4.41 5.05 4.34
C TYR A 358 3.64 6.10 3.53
N LYS A 359 3.10 5.72 2.36
CA LYS A 359 2.39 6.62 1.45
C LYS A 359 0.89 6.71 1.73
N LEU A 360 0.34 5.75 2.48
CA LEU A 360 -1.09 5.75 2.78
C LEU A 360 -1.43 6.80 3.84
N PRO A 361 -2.58 7.49 3.73
CA PRO A 361 -3.05 8.42 4.74
C PRO A 361 -3.18 7.78 6.13
N TRP A 362 -2.79 8.53 7.17
CA TRP A 362 -2.91 8.08 8.57
C TRP A 362 -4.36 7.75 8.99
N GLU A 363 -5.35 8.32 8.32
CA GLU A 363 -6.76 8.00 8.55
C GLU A 363 -7.08 6.56 8.14
N LEU A 364 -6.66 6.14 6.94
CA LEU A 364 -6.78 4.73 6.50
C LEU A 364 -5.97 3.80 7.40
N MET A 365 -4.80 4.23 7.86
CA MET A 365 -4.01 3.49 8.84
C MET A 365 -4.77 3.28 10.16
N THR A 366 -5.50 4.30 10.61
CA THR A 366 -6.33 4.23 11.83
C THR A 366 -7.42 3.18 11.67
N HIS A 367 -8.19 3.24 10.59
CA HIS A 367 -9.24 2.25 10.32
C HIS A 367 -8.70 0.83 10.13
N THR A 368 -7.49 0.68 9.58
CA THR A 368 -6.81 -0.61 9.43
C THR A 368 -6.47 -1.21 10.79
N ILE A 369 -5.91 -0.41 11.71
CA ILE A 369 -5.61 -0.84 13.08
C ILE A 369 -6.90 -1.15 13.86
N ASP A 370 -7.95 -0.34 13.70
CA ASP A 370 -9.24 -0.59 14.35
C ASP A 370 -9.91 -1.88 13.83
N PHE A 371 -9.82 -2.16 12.53
CA PHE A 371 -10.25 -3.43 11.96
C PHE A 371 -9.47 -4.60 12.56
N LEU A 372 -8.13 -4.49 12.61
CA LEU A 372 -7.24 -5.50 13.20
C LEU A 372 -7.59 -5.79 14.66
N LEU A 373 -7.85 -4.75 15.45
CA LEU A 373 -8.30 -4.89 16.84
C LEU A 373 -9.62 -5.65 16.95
N SER A 374 -10.56 -5.36 16.04
CA SER A 374 -11.88 -6.00 16.04
C SER A 374 -11.83 -7.49 15.72
N ILE A 375 -10.91 -7.94 14.86
CA ILE A 375 -10.78 -9.36 14.50
C ILE A 375 -9.92 -10.15 15.48
N ALA A 376 -9.07 -9.47 16.26
CA ALA A 376 -8.20 -10.08 17.26
C ALA A 376 -8.82 -10.07 18.68
N ASP A 377 -10.12 -9.78 18.81
CA ASP A 377 -10.83 -9.78 20.08
C ASP A 377 -10.97 -11.19 20.69
N LYS A 378 -10.72 -11.27 22.01
CA LYS A 378 -10.57 -12.50 22.82
C LYS A 378 -11.81 -13.41 22.96
N ASN A 379 -12.88 -13.19 22.20
CA ASN A 379 -14.09 -14.02 22.31
C ASN A 379 -13.95 -15.41 21.65
N ALA A 380 -12.83 -15.67 20.96
CA ALA A 380 -12.45 -17.01 20.57
C ALA A 380 -12.07 -17.83 21.81
N THR A 381 -12.99 -18.68 22.26
CA THR A 381 -12.73 -19.72 23.25
C THR A 381 -11.40 -20.42 22.95
N LYS A 382 -10.55 -20.55 23.98
CA LYS A 382 -9.28 -21.30 23.99
C LYS A 382 -9.49 -22.79 23.68
N THR A 383 -9.91 -23.12 22.47
CA THR A 383 -9.84 -24.47 21.91
C THR A 383 -8.74 -24.47 20.87
N CYS A 384 -7.52 -24.08 21.27
CA CYS A 384 -6.32 -24.29 20.47
C CYS A 384 -5.93 -25.76 20.64
N ASN A 385 -6.33 -26.61 19.71
CA ASN A 385 -5.61 -27.86 19.48
C ASN A 385 -4.31 -27.47 18.74
N ASP A 386 -3.32 -27.00 19.49
CA ASP A 386 -2.04 -26.44 19.03
C ASP A 386 -1.14 -27.45 18.30
N GLU A 387 -1.55 -28.72 18.17
CA GLU A 387 -0.66 -29.81 17.73
C GLU A 387 -0.71 -30.17 16.24
N ASN A 388 -1.60 -29.58 15.42
CA ASN A 388 -1.78 -30.04 14.02
C ASN A 388 -1.85 -28.96 12.92
N THR A 389 -1.72 -27.68 13.22
CA THR A 389 -1.73 -26.63 12.19
C THR A 389 -0.30 -26.18 11.89
N ASP A 390 0.21 -26.53 10.72
CA ASP A 390 1.51 -26.03 10.24
C ASP A 390 1.44 -24.51 10.08
N CYS A 391 2.00 -23.78 11.05
CA CYS A 391 1.99 -22.34 11.12
C CYS A 391 3.22 -21.69 10.47
N SER A 392 4.18 -22.50 10.01
CA SER A 392 5.49 -22.05 9.50
C SER A 392 5.36 -21.06 8.33
N ILE A 393 4.38 -21.28 7.45
CA ILE A 393 4.12 -20.43 6.28
C ILE A 393 3.66 -19.00 6.65
N TYR A 394 3.11 -18.80 7.85
CA TYR A 394 2.59 -17.52 8.30
C TYR A 394 3.61 -16.73 9.14
N MET A 395 4.53 -17.41 9.83
CA MET A 395 5.43 -16.78 10.81
C MET A 395 6.24 -15.60 10.26
N PRO A 396 6.88 -15.66 9.08
CA PRO A 396 7.59 -14.50 8.53
C PRO A 396 6.66 -13.30 8.35
N SER A 397 5.48 -13.53 7.78
CA SER A 397 4.51 -12.45 7.54
C SER A 397 3.90 -11.86 8.82
N LEU A 398 3.71 -12.68 9.85
CA LEU A 398 3.25 -12.21 11.16
C LEU A 398 4.34 -11.38 11.85
N CYS A 399 5.60 -11.79 11.75
CA CYS A 399 6.73 -11.00 12.22
C CYS A 399 6.81 -9.65 11.50
N ASP A 400 6.71 -9.64 10.17
CA ASP A 400 6.70 -8.40 9.36
C ASP A 400 5.54 -7.48 9.76
N ALA A 401 4.35 -8.03 9.99
CA ALA A 401 3.19 -7.27 10.45
C ALA A 401 3.42 -6.65 11.83
N LEU A 402 3.97 -7.39 12.78
CA LEU A 402 4.30 -6.87 14.11
C LEU A 402 5.39 -5.78 14.04
N GLN A 403 6.37 -5.91 13.14
CA GLN A 403 7.35 -4.85 12.87
C GLN A 403 6.68 -3.60 12.30
N ALA A 404 5.76 -3.75 11.36
CA ALA A 404 5.01 -2.63 10.79
C ALA A 404 4.14 -1.93 11.85
N ILE A 405 3.44 -2.68 12.70
CA ILE A 405 2.68 -2.14 13.83
C ILE A 405 3.60 -1.37 14.80
N SER A 406 4.79 -1.90 15.08
CA SER A 406 5.80 -1.23 15.91
C SER A 406 6.23 0.11 15.31
N LYS A 407 6.39 0.19 13.98
CA LYS A 407 6.67 1.45 13.28
C LYS A 407 5.51 2.45 13.41
N VAL A 408 4.25 1.99 13.35
CA VAL A 408 3.08 2.86 13.60
C VAL A 408 3.12 3.44 15.02
N MET A 409 3.47 2.64 16.04
CA MET A 409 3.61 3.12 17.41
C MET A 409 4.67 4.22 17.55
N ILE A 410 5.73 4.17 16.75
CA ILE A 410 6.83 5.13 16.79
C ILE A 410 6.47 6.40 16.00
N TYR A 411 6.11 6.25 14.72
CA TYR A 411 6.03 7.36 13.77
C TYR A 411 4.67 8.05 13.69
N SER A 412 3.60 7.42 14.19
CA SER A 412 2.27 8.04 14.09
C SER A 412 2.25 9.44 14.74
N PRO A 413 1.57 10.44 14.15
CA PRO A 413 1.38 11.73 14.81
C PRO A 413 0.30 11.67 15.90
N ASN A 414 -0.56 10.65 15.89
CA ASN A 414 -1.75 10.56 16.74
C ASN A 414 -1.51 9.62 17.94
N ALA A 415 -1.61 10.14 19.16
CA ALA A 415 -1.42 9.38 20.39
C ALA A 415 -2.44 8.22 20.56
N THR A 416 -3.69 8.41 20.12
CA THR A 416 -4.72 7.37 20.13
C THR A 416 -4.33 6.24 19.18
N LEU A 417 -3.85 6.57 17.97
CA LEU A 417 -3.38 5.56 17.03
C LEU A 417 -2.17 4.80 17.58
N LYS A 418 -1.22 5.47 18.24
CA LYS A 418 -0.10 4.78 18.93
C LYS A 418 -0.60 3.78 19.98
N LYS A 419 -1.58 4.19 20.79
CA LYS A 419 -2.17 3.33 21.82
C LYS A 419 -2.91 2.13 21.20
N ASN A 420 -3.69 2.37 20.15
CA ASN A 420 -4.41 1.31 19.44
C ASN A 420 -3.45 0.34 18.75
N ALA A 421 -2.37 0.84 18.15
CA ALA A 421 -1.32 0.02 17.56
C ALA A 421 -0.61 -0.84 18.62
N PHE A 422 -0.31 -0.29 19.80
CA PHE A 422 0.22 -1.09 20.90
C PHE A 422 -0.75 -2.18 21.37
N GLU A 423 -2.05 -1.88 21.45
CA GLU A 423 -3.05 -2.90 21.77
C GLU A 423 -3.13 -3.97 20.67
N ALA A 424 -3.03 -3.58 19.39
CA ALA A 424 -3.03 -4.51 18.27
C ALA A 424 -1.79 -5.42 18.30
N LEU A 425 -0.61 -4.87 18.59
CA LEU A 425 0.63 -5.62 18.78
C LEU A 425 0.44 -6.73 19.82
N LYS A 426 -0.14 -6.40 20.98
CA LYS A 426 -0.40 -7.38 22.05
C LYS A 426 -1.36 -8.48 21.62
N ARG A 427 -2.44 -8.14 20.91
CA ARG A 427 -3.46 -9.12 20.51
C ARG A 427 -2.97 -10.04 19.39
N VAL A 428 -2.27 -9.50 18.40
CA VAL A 428 -1.66 -10.29 17.32
C VAL A 428 -0.57 -11.19 17.88
N HIS A 429 0.28 -10.69 18.79
CA HIS A 429 1.26 -11.51 19.49
C HIS A 429 0.61 -12.64 20.30
N ALA A 430 -0.49 -12.33 21.01
CA ALA A 430 -1.20 -13.33 21.79
C ALA A 430 -1.79 -14.46 20.94
N ASP A 431 -2.10 -14.20 19.66
CA ASP A 431 -2.68 -15.14 18.69
C ASP A 431 -1.65 -16.06 18.02
N ILE A 432 -0.35 -15.85 18.27
CA ILE A 432 0.74 -16.69 17.78
C ILE A 432 0.89 -17.94 18.67
N PRO A 433 1.19 -19.13 18.10
CA PRO A 433 1.44 -20.34 18.89
C PRO A 433 2.56 -20.16 19.90
N THR A 434 2.41 -20.71 21.11
CA THR A 434 3.34 -20.47 22.23
C THR A 434 4.80 -20.81 21.89
N SER A 435 5.02 -21.83 21.06
CA SER A 435 6.35 -22.25 20.62
C SER A 435 7.09 -21.22 19.75
N GLN A 436 6.37 -20.28 19.12
CA GLN A 436 6.92 -19.31 18.18
C GLN A 436 6.99 -17.88 18.76
N LYS A 437 6.26 -17.62 19.85
CA LYS A 437 6.18 -16.28 20.47
C LYS A 437 7.54 -15.71 20.84
N PHE A 438 8.38 -16.55 21.44
CA PHE A 438 9.71 -16.14 21.87
C PHE A 438 10.58 -15.71 20.68
N ASP A 439 10.64 -16.56 19.63
CA ASP A 439 11.45 -16.31 18.44
C ASP A 439 11.03 -15.02 17.74
N ILE A 440 9.72 -14.74 17.69
CA ILE A 440 9.19 -13.50 17.13
C ILE A 440 9.62 -12.29 17.98
N ILE A 441 9.50 -12.33 19.31
CA ILE A 441 9.96 -11.22 20.16
C ILE A 441 11.45 -11.00 20.00
N LEU A 442 12.25 -12.06 19.99
CA LEU A 442 13.68 -11.98 19.75
C LEU A 442 13.97 -11.31 18.41
N ALA A 443 13.31 -11.75 17.34
CA ALA A 443 13.45 -11.15 16.01
C ALA A 443 13.04 -9.66 15.98
N LEU A 444 11.97 -9.28 16.68
CA LEU A 444 11.55 -7.88 16.79
C LEU A 444 12.60 -7.02 17.52
N MET A 445 13.16 -7.53 18.62
CA MET A 445 14.20 -6.82 19.38
C MET A 445 15.51 -6.70 18.61
N THR A 446 15.93 -7.75 17.91
CA THR A 446 17.17 -7.74 17.11
C THR A 446 17.08 -6.81 15.90
N ASN A 447 15.90 -6.66 15.29
CA ASN A 447 15.69 -5.79 14.13
C ASN A 447 15.29 -4.35 14.50
N SER A 448 15.09 -4.05 15.78
CA SER A 448 14.68 -2.72 16.25
C SER A 448 15.90 -1.83 16.53
N CYS A 449 15.94 -0.66 15.91
CA CYS A 449 16.91 0.38 16.21
C CYS A 449 16.49 1.29 17.38
N TYR A 450 15.35 1.00 18.03
CA TYR A 450 14.75 1.89 19.03
C TYR A 450 14.80 1.26 20.43
N PRO A 451 15.66 1.78 21.35
CA PRO A 451 15.79 1.26 22.71
C PRO A 451 14.47 1.19 23.48
N SER A 452 13.61 2.20 23.34
CA SER A 452 12.29 2.25 23.98
C SER A 452 11.34 1.16 23.47
N MET A 453 11.43 0.78 22.18
CA MET A 453 10.66 -0.34 21.64
C MET A 453 11.13 -1.67 22.25
N ASN A 454 12.43 -1.85 22.44
CA ASN A 454 12.98 -3.04 23.11
C ASN A 454 12.51 -3.13 24.56
N ALA A 455 12.41 -2.00 25.27
CA ALA A 455 11.84 -1.95 26.61
C ALA A 455 10.37 -2.40 26.64
N ILE A 456 9.56 -1.93 25.68
CA ILE A 456 8.14 -2.32 25.54
C ILE A 456 7.99 -3.81 25.24
N LEU A 457 8.81 -4.36 24.35
CA LEU A 457 8.79 -5.79 24.01
C LEU A 457 9.19 -6.66 25.20
N MET A 458 10.18 -6.22 26.00
CA MET A 458 10.57 -6.91 27.24
C MET A 458 9.43 -6.88 28.28
N ASP A 459 8.72 -5.76 28.39
CA ASP A 459 7.56 -5.66 29.27
C ASP A 459 6.41 -6.57 28.81
N LEU A 460 6.23 -6.73 27.49
CA LEU A 460 5.27 -7.67 26.92
C LEU A 460 5.56 -9.12 27.35
N VAL A 461 6.83 -9.56 27.29
CA VAL A 461 7.26 -10.87 27.81
C VAL A 461 6.90 -11.02 29.28
N ARG A 462 7.23 -10.00 30.09
CA ARG A 462 6.93 -9.99 31.53
C ARG A 462 5.43 -10.16 31.79
N MET A 463 4.58 -9.45 31.04
CA MET A 463 3.11 -9.55 31.14
C MET A 463 2.60 -10.95 30.77
N GLU A 464 3.15 -11.59 29.73
CA GLU A 464 2.75 -12.94 29.33
C GLU A 464 3.17 -14.00 30.37
N LEU A 465 4.39 -13.90 30.92
CA LEU A 465 4.86 -14.79 31.98
C LEU A 465 3.96 -14.72 33.23
N HIS A 466 3.48 -13.52 33.56
CA HIS A 466 2.50 -13.33 34.63
C HIS A 466 1.15 -13.98 34.31
N GLY A 467 0.68 -13.85 33.06
CA GLY A 467 -0.58 -14.47 32.61
C GLY A 467 -0.57 -16.00 32.69
N CYS A 468 0.54 -16.64 32.30
CA CYS A 468 0.66 -18.11 32.27
C CYS A 468 0.45 -18.76 33.65
N ARG A 469 0.87 -18.09 34.73
CA ARG A 469 0.79 -18.60 36.10
C ARG A 469 -0.62 -18.57 36.69
N MET A 470 -1.48 -17.67 36.23
CA MET A 470 -2.86 -17.57 36.71
C MET A 470 -3.78 -18.64 36.12
N THR A 471 -3.32 -19.37 35.09
CA THR A 471 -4.11 -20.38 34.36
C THR A 471 -3.67 -21.83 34.59
N SER A 472 -2.59 -22.05 35.35
CA SER A 472 -1.93 -23.35 35.48
C SER A 472 -2.44 -24.17 36.67
N ASP A 473 -3.69 -24.63 36.60
CA ASP A 473 -4.21 -25.69 37.48
C ASP A 473 -4.29 -27.06 36.77
N ASN A 474 -4.00 -27.17 35.46
CA ASN A 474 -3.90 -28.47 34.79
C ASN A 474 -3.07 -28.42 33.49
N GLN A 475 -2.14 -29.38 33.38
CA GLN A 475 -1.55 -30.01 32.17
C GLN A 475 -0.50 -29.24 31.31
N THR A 476 0.77 -29.59 31.58
CA THR A 476 1.84 -30.11 30.68
C THR A 476 2.14 -29.56 29.28
N HIS A 477 1.45 -28.58 28.73
CA HIS A 477 1.80 -28.05 27.40
C HIS A 477 1.75 -26.53 27.43
N THR A 478 2.75 -25.84 26.86
CA THR A 478 2.80 -24.39 26.59
C THR A 478 3.18 -23.45 27.76
N SER A 479 4.44 -23.43 28.18
CA SER A 479 4.94 -22.32 29.01
C SER A 479 6.06 -21.54 28.32
N LEU A 480 5.85 -20.23 28.14
CA LEU A 480 6.90 -19.25 27.85
C LEU A 480 8.03 -19.29 28.91
N TRP A 481 7.81 -19.94 30.05
CA TRP A 481 8.82 -20.27 31.06
C TRP A 481 9.80 -21.33 30.53
N ASN A 482 10.83 -20.88 29.82
CA ASN A 482 11.94 -21.70 29.37
C ASN A 482 13.27 -20.92 29.49
N ALA A 483 14.39 -21.57 29.14
CA ALA A 483 15.72 -20.95 29.19
C ALA A 483 15.86 -19.73 28.27
N ASP A 484 15.05 -19.64 27.22
CA ASP A 484 15.16 -18.59 26.22
C ASP A 484 14.81 -17.21 26.81
N VAL A 485 13.92 -17.15 27.80
CA VAL A 485 13.59 -15.89 28.50
C VAL A 485 14.84 -15.23 29.11
N LEU A 486 15.78 -16.01 29.64
CA LEU A 486 17.05 -15.47 30.14
C LEU A 486 17.96 -14.97 29.01
N ASN A 487 17.88 -15.58 27.82
CA ASN A 487 18.62 -15.10 26.66
C ASN A 487 18.18 -13.68 26.25
N LEU A 488 16.90 -13.31 26.42
CA LEU A 488 16.44 -11.92 26.19
C LEU A 488 17.04 -10.93 27.19
N VAL A 489 17.07 -11.31 28.47
CA VAL A 489 17.73 -10.51 29.51
C VAL A 489 19.20 -10.32 29.17
N LYS A 490 19.89 -11.42 28.80
CA LYS A 490 21.30 -11.41 28.40
C LYS A 490 21.54 -10.51 27.19
N LEU A 491 20.70 -10.56 26.16
CA LEU A 491 20.81 -9.74 24.94
C LEU A 491 20.90 -8.24 25.26
N VAL A 492 20.20 -7.79 26.30
CA VAL A 492 20.20 -6.38 26.72
C VAL A 492 21.34 -6.08 27.71
N LEU A 493 21.53 -6.90 28.73
CA LEU A 493 22.50 -6.63 29.81
C LEU A 493 23.95 -6.95 29.40
N ARG A 494 24.14 -7.78 28.38
CA ARG A 494 25.43 -8.13 27.78
C ARG A 494 25.28 -8.17 26.25
N PRO A 495 25.36 -7.00 25.58
CA PRO A 495 25.22 -6.93 24.13
C PRO A 495 26.22 -7.84 23.38
N PRO A 496 25.93 -8.24 22.13
CA PRO A 496 26.79 -9.16 21.35
C PRO A 496 28.23 -8.68 21.15
N ASN A 497 28.45 -7.35 21.17
CA ASN A 497 29.77 -6.74 21.04
C ASN A 497 30.63 -6.90 22.32
N GLY A 498 30.07 -7.47 23.39
CA GLY A 498 30.70 -7.61 24.70
C GLY A 498 30.59 -6.34 25.55
N GLY A 499 30.92 -6.46 26.84
CA GLY A 499 30.86 -5.37 27.81
C GLY A 499 29.45 -5.00 28.28
N PRO A 500 29.32 -3.94 29.11
CA PRO A 500 28.03 -3.41 29.54
C PRO A 500 27.30 -2.66 28.40
N PRO A 501 25.97 -2.51 28.49
CA PRO A 501 25.17 -1.76 27.50
C PRO A 501 25.55 -0.27 27.46
N PRO A 502 25.35 0.41 26.31
CA PRO A 502 25.62 1.83 26.19
C PRO A 502 24.62 2.63 27.04
N LEU A 503 25.14 3.41 27.98
CA LEU A 503 24.36 4.26 28.87
C LEU A 503 24.85 5.71 28.71
N PRO A 504 23.94 6.70 28.82
CA PRO A 504 22.55 6.63 29.30
C PRO A 504 21.49 6.24 28.26
N GLU A 505 21.84 6.12 26.97
CA GLU A 505 20.91 6.03 25.85
C GLU A 505 20.02 4.77 25.90
N HIS A 506 20.52 3.67 26.49
CA HIS A 506 19.77 2.42 26.64
C HIS A 506 19.22 2.21 28.07
N SER A 507 19.02 3.29 28.83
CA SER A 507 18.46 3.22 30.20
C SER A 507 17.12 2.47 30.26
N ASP A 508 16.18 2.78 29.36
CA ASP A 508 14.85 2.13 29.28
C ASP A 508 14.91 0.60 29.11
N PRO A 509 15.56 0.05 28.06
CA PRO A 509 15.62 -1.40 27.89
C PRO A 509 16.43 -2.09 29.00
N VAL A 510 17.48 -1.45 29.52
CA VAL A 510 18.26 -1.99 30.65
C VAL A 510 17.38 -2.11 31.90
N LEU A 511 16.59 -1.08 32.21
CA LEU A 511 15.64 -1.11 33.31
C LEU A 511 14.58 -2.21 33.12
N ALA A 512 14.05 -2.36 31.89
CA ALA A 512 13.10 -3.41 31.57
C ALA A 512 13.71 -4.82 31.74
N ALA A 513 14.96 -5.03 31.29
CA ALA A 513 15.68 -6.28 31.44
C ALA A 513 15.96 -6.64 32.90
N LEU A 514 16.39 -5.66 33.71
CA LEU A 514 16.59 -5.86 35.15
C LEU A 514 15.28 -6.22 35.86
N ASN A 515 14.17 -5.54 35.52
CA ASN A 515 12.87 -5.85 36.09
C ASN A 515 12.35 -7.24 35.67
N LEU A 516 12.56 -7.64 34.42
CA LEU A 516 12.22 -8.97 33.94
C LEU A 516 13.05 -10.04 34.68
N TYR A 517 14.37 -9.85 34.80
CA TYR A 517 15.25 -10.74 35.53
C TYR A 517 14.83 -10.89 36.99
N ARG A 518 14.59 -9.76 37.68
CA ARG A 518 14.10 -9.73 39.06
C ARG A 518 12.78 -10.49 39.20
N TYR A 519 11.85 -10.28 38.27
CA TYR A 519 10.56 -10.94 38.28
C TYR A 519 10.70 -12.46 38.15
N ILE A 520 11.50 -12.94 37.19
CA ILE A 520 11.78 -14.37 36.97
C ILE A 520 12.41 -14.98 38.22
N LEU A 521 13.48 -14.36 38.74
CA LEU A 521 14.22 -14.83 39.91
C LEU A 521 13.32 -14.95 41.15
N MET A 522 12.49 -13.94 41.43
CA MET A 522 11.56 -13.94 42.56
C MET A 522 10.43 -14.96 42.39
N THR A 523 9.91 -15.08 41.16
CA THR A 523 8.78 -15.97 40.85
C THR A 523 9.18 -17.43 40.98
N GLU A 524 10.28 -17.84 40.33
CA GLU A 524 10.77 -19.22 40.39
C GLU A 524 11.24 -19.58 41.81
N SER A 525 11.88 -18.64 42.51
CA SER A 525 12.27 -18.81 43.92
C SER A 525 11.07 -19.08 44.85
N SER A 526 9.94 -18.42 44.61
CA SER A 526 8.75 -18.56 45.44
C SER A 526 7.90 -19.76 45.03
N GLY A 527 7.97 -20.15 43.76
CA GLY A 527 7.24 -21.29 43.19
C GLY A 527 7.93 -22.63 43.35
N ASN A 528 9.18 -22.67 43.85
CA ASN A 528 10.04 -23.86 43.87
C ASN A 528 10.19 -24.51 42.47
N THR A 529 10.31 -23.69 41.43
CA THR A 529 10.56 -24.13 40.05
C THR A 529 11.90 -23.60 39.55
N ASN A 530 12.40 -24.13 38.43
CA ASN A 530 13.57 -23.59 37.75
C ASN A 530 13.50 -23.86 36.24
N LEU A 531 12.34 -23.60 35.64
CA LEU A 531 12.06 -23.85 34.23
C LEU A 531 12.90 -22.96 33.31
N SER A 532 13.19 -21.73 33.74
CA SER A 532 14.09 -20.83 33.00
C SER A 532 15.57 -21.14 33.25
N GLY A 533 15.88 -21.94 34.27
CA GLY A 533 17.25 -22.18 34.72
C GLY A 533 17.84 -21.02 35.54
N VAL A 534 17.09 -19.97 35.87
CA VAL A 534 17.61 -18.77 36.58
C VAL A 534 18.24 -19.08 37.94
N LEU A 535 17.80 -20.16 38.61
CA LEU A 535 18.32 -20.58 39.91
C LEU A 535 19.49 -21.56 39.80
N SER A 536 19.93 -21.91 38.58
CA SER A 536 21.11 -22.75 38.42
C SER A 536 22.35 -21.98 38.90
N LYS A 537 23.29 -22.70 39.52
CA LYS A 537 24.53 -22.09 40.01
C LYS A 537 25.29 -21.37 38.89
N GLU A 538 25.38 -22.01 37.73
CA GLU A 538 26.02 -21.47 36.53
C GLU A 538 25.38 -20.16 36.08
N ASN A 539 24.05 -20.11 35.92
CA ASN A 539 23.35 -18.89 35.46
C ASN A 539 23.38 -17.77 36.50
N LEU A 540 23.34 -18.09 37.79
CA LEU A 540 23.49 -17.10 38.87
C LEU A 540 24.90 -16.49 38.88
N GLU A 541 25.93 -17.34 38.75
CA GLU A 541 27.32 -16.90 38.67
C GLU A 541 27.60 -16.12 37.38
N GLU A 542 27.05 -16.53 36.23
CA GLU A 542 27.13 -15.78 34.97
C GLU A 542 26.47 -14.41 35.11
N ALA A 543 25.20 -14.36 35.55
CA ALA A 543 24.47 -13.11 35.68
C ALA A 543 25.17 -12.13 36.64
N TYR A 544 25.68 -12.62 37.76
CA TYR A 544 26.40 -11.81 38.73
C TYR A 544 27.69 -11.24 38.14
N ASN A 545 28.57 -12.10 37.62
CA ASN A 545 29.92 -11.71 37.22
C ASN A 545 29.98 -11.01 35.86
N GLU A 546 29.12 -11.41 34.92
CA GLU A 546 29.20 -10.96 33.53
C GLU A 546 28.17 -9.90 33.17
N TRP A 547 27.07 -9.76 33.93
CA TRP A 547 26.00 -8.79 33.62
C TRP A 547 25.90 -7.71 34.70
N LEU A 548 25.66 -8.08 35.96
CA LEU A 548 25.31 -7.13 37.03
C LEU A 548 26.52 -6.35 37.56
N LEU A 549 27.66 -6.99 37.81
CA LEU A 549 28.87 -6.31 38.30
C LEU A 549 29.48 -5.32 37.28
N PRO A 550 29.62 -5.66 35.98
CA PRO A 550 30.06 -4.70 34.98
C PRO A 550 29.11 -3.52 34.85
N LEU A 551 27.79 -3.78 34.85
CA LEU A 551 26.78 -2.74 34.79
C LEU A 551 26.83 -1.82 36.02
N ARG A 552 27.03 -2.35 37.22
CA ARG A 552 27.19 -1.55 38.45
C ARG A 552 28.37 -0.60 38.34
N THR A 553 29.49 -1.11 37.83
CA THR A 553 30.72 -0.33 37.67
C THR A 553 30.47 0.83 36.69
N LEU A 554 29.80 0.57 35.57
CA LEU A 554 29.44 1.59 34.59
C LEU A 554 28.49 2.65 35.18
N VAL A 555 27.37 2.22 35.78
CA VAL A 555 26.34 3.11 36.34
C VAL A 555 26.93 3.99 37.45
N SER A 556 27.67 3.41 38.40
CA SER A 556 28.30 4.19 39.47
C SER A 556 29.34 5.18 38.95
N GLY A 557 30.06 4.83 37.87
CA GLY A 557 31.01 5.73 37.20
C GLY A 557 30.31 6.95 36.60
N ILE A 558 29.30 6.73 35.75
CA ILE A 558 28.53 7.81 35.11
C ILE A 558 27.85 8.69 36.17
N MET A 559 27.23 8.07 37.18
CA MET A 559 26.56 8.81 38.27
C MET A 559 27.55 9.67 39.07
N ALA A 560 28.77 9.17 39.33
CA ALA A 560 29.80 9.92 40.05
C ALA A 560 30.33 11.11 39.23
N GLU A 561 30.51 10.94 37.92
CA GLU A 561 30.96 11.99 37.00
C GLU A 561 29.95 13.13 36.88
N ASN A 562 28.65 12.80 36.86
CA ASN A 562 27.58 13.78 36.65
C ASN A 562 26.97 14.33 37.97
N ARG A 563 27.39 13.83 39.13
CA ARG A 563 26.77 14.17 40.44
C ARG A 563 26.81 15.66 40.80
N ASN A 564 27.85 16.35 40.35
CA ASN A 564 28.08 17.77 40.64
C ASN A 564 27.87 18.65 39.39
N ASP A 565 27.46 18.05 38.27
CA ASP A 565 27.16 18.77 37.05
C ASP A 565 25.71 19.25 37.11
N TYR A 566 25.53 20.56 37.24
CA TYR A 566 24.22 21.20 37.36
C TYR A 566 23.69 21.68 36.01
N ASP A 567 24.36 21.33 34.92
CA ASP A 567 23.78 21.55 33.60
C ASP A 567 22.59 20.60 33.36
N GLN A 568 21.77 20.98 32.38
CA GLN A 568 20.54 20.23 32.06
C GLN A 568 20.88 18.79 31.65
N GLN A 569 22.00 18.60 30.96
CA GLN A 569 22.43 17.29 30.45
C GLN A 569 22.81 16.33 31.59
N GLY A 570 23.67 16.75 32.51
CA GLY A 570 24.05 15.97 33.68
C GLY A 570 22.85 15.62 34.57
N THR A 571 21.91 16.58 34.72
CA THR A 571 20.65 16.34 35.44
C THR A 571 19.78 15.27 34.75
N ASP A 572 19.62 15.34 33.44
CA ASP A 572 18.83 14.38 32.65
C ASP A 572 19.45 12.97 32.69
N ILE A 573 20.78 12.88 32.63
CA ILE A 573 21.53 11.61 32.74
C ILE A 573 21.28 10.95 34.10
N VAL A 574 21.43 11.71 35.19
CA VAL A 574 21.20 11.19 36.55
C VAL A 574 19.74 10.77 36.72
N CYS A 575 18.79 11.53 36.19
CA CYS A 575 17.36 11.18 36.25
C CYS A 575 17.06 9.86 35.51
N ALA A 576 17.66 9.65 34.33
CA ALA A 576 17.49 8.41 33.57
C ALA A 576 18.13 7.19 34.25
N LEU A 577 19.26 7.37 34.94
CA LEU A 577 20.00 6.27 35.56
C LEU A 577 19.57 5.93 37.00
N ASN A 578 18.95 6.86 37.73
CA ASN A 578 18.45 6.63 39.09
C ASN A 578 17.58 5.35 39.21
N PRO A 579 16.56 5.11 38.35
CA PRO A 579 15.77 3.88 38.39
C PRO A 579 16.60 2.63 38.08
N VAL A 580 17.54 2.72 37.14
CA VAL A 580 18.43 1.61 36.74
C VAL A 580 19.30 1.20 37.92
N GLU A 581 19.94 2.16 38.58
CA GLU A 581 20.79 1.94 39.75
C GLU A 581 20.01 1.21 40.85
N LEU A 582 18.82 1.72 41.21
CA LEU A 582 18.01 1.15 42.27
C LEU A 582 17.63 -0.32 41.99
N VAL A 583 17.16 -0.63 40.78
CA VAL A 583 16.77 -2.02 40.45
C VAL A 583 18.00 -2.92 40.33
N LEU A 584 19.12 -2.41 39.83
CA LEU A 584 20.38 -3.15 39.72
C LEU A 584 20.89 -3.63 41.07
N TYR A 585 20.94 -2.75 42.08
CA TYR A 585 21.38 -3.13 43.43
C TYR A 585 20.45 -4.17 44.06
N LEU A 586 19.13 -4.08 43.81
CA LEU A 586 18.18 -5.11 44.26
C LEU A 586 18.43 -6.46 43.58
N CYS A 587 18.70 -6.48 42.27
CA CYS A 587 19.05 -7.71 41.56
C CYS A 587 20.33 -8.35 42.12
N ILE A 588 21.36 -7.53 42.40
CA ILE A 588 22.62 -7.98 43.00
C ILE A 588 22.37 -8.63 44.36
N GLU A 589 21.62 -7.98 45.25
CA GLU A 589 21.30 -8.50 46.58
C GLU A 589 20.58 -9.85 46.49
N LEU A 590 19.59 -9.97 45.60
CA LEU A 590 18.85 -11.21 45.40
C LEU A 590 19.75 -12.35 44.91
N VAL A 591 20.62 -12.07 43.94
CA VAL A 591 21.54 -13.07 43.39
C VAL A 591 22.57 -13.52 44.42
N GLU A 592 23.19 -12.59 45.16
CA GLU A 592 24.13 -12.93 46.24
C GLU A 592 23.51 -13.83 47.31
N ASN A 593 22.27 -13.52 47.72
CA ASN A 593 21.55 -14.33 48.69
C ASN A 593 21.30 -15.76 48.18
N LYS A 594 21.01 -15.92 46.89
CA LYS A 594 20.81 -17.24 46.27
C LYS A 594 22.10 -18.02 46.11
N ILE A 595 23.19 -17.38 45.68
CA ILE A 595 24.52 -18.01 45.59
C ILE A 595 24.98 -18.51 46.98
N LYS A 596 24.82 -17.70 48.04
CA LYS A 596 25.12 -18.10 49.42
C LYS A 596 24.30 -19.32 49.85
N SER A 597 23.01 -19.37 49.52
CA SER A 597 22.15 -20.51 49.82
C SER A 597 22.56 -21.78 49.07
N CYS A 598 22.98 -21.68 47.82
CA CYS A 598 23.48 -22.82 47.03
C CYS A 598 24.77 -23.40 47.63
N ASN A 599 25.68 -22.55 48.09
CA ASN A 599 26.93 -22.98 48.72
C ASN A 599 26.71 -23.66 50.09
N ASN A 600 25.65 -23.28 50.82
CA ASN A 600 25.31 -23.88 52.11
C ASN A 600 24.51 -25.19 52.01
N SER A 601 24.02 -25.56 50.82
CA SER A 601 23.23 -26.79 50.58
C SER A 601 24.09 -28.02 50.23
N ILE A 602 25.42 -27.87 50.21
CA ILE A 602 26.41 -28.92 49.85
C ILE A 602 27.21 -29.40 51.08
N VAL A 603 26.84 -28.98 52.29
CA VAL A 603 27.50 -29.40 53.55
C VAL A 603 26.65 -30.42 54.31
#